data_AF-A0AA39CMY8-F1
#
_entry.id   AF-A0AA39CMY8-F1
#
_cell.length_a   1.000
_cell.length_b   1.000
_cell.length_c   1.000
_cell.angle_alpha   90.00
_cell.angle_beta   90.00
_cell.angle_gamma   90.00
#
_symmetry.space_group_name_H-M   'P 1'
#
loop_
_entity.id
_entity.type
_entity.pdbx_description
1 polymer ?
#
loop_
_entity_poly.entity_id
_entity_poly.type
_entity_poly.pdbx_seq_one_letter_code
_entity_poly.pdbx_strand_id
1 'polypeptide(L)'
;MAVMNVYDKWYLGTPEQKSQEGLHRALLYNFLAPARSLIPELLPRMWKEVYSSDETVSQPSEAEVKQAFKSLGRHESYLTDANSNIKMVISSRPLPICIRAFSTCPGLRLQDLTRGDIRTYVRDKIHTHDYMILLCRSQPQVLEEIVKEMVEKSSGVFLWVVLACRSVQDGLDNFDSLSEIKARINELPPELEDLFRHILGKIEKRYRRQAAKYLRLLYCSRIDQSHQPLAALGLAIVAENDLKVGAFQPVKGLSQEERQLKCKMLDGKLRSRTLGLLELRPRWYTDISESDCECLCSPDLEVENHDPLVHSVVDFMHLTVFEFLRTPGVLNLEIFDPEDETFDAHQVLSYVSLNMLELSGPKYSIDSAVYFEETMSYLRQASTLGPQERLQILSGIVKQFDSLRRASDTISNERFHVGIFLAVETGMVDVVQNYVKLNHGLRGTTSALGFPLLYHATRRPVVSKLKRPPPLECKMISYLLEQGANPNEPFQLDAHSTTPWESWTWSLKCLRFRKPKLLTELEVTRLMVDSGAEIMRMSRLPHRFGNHSECLLNRVEDFFGEFITWDPNSSNEIRTRQSLLKLIDSIKSREGYNLDPNRRKEKDLGTPLKEDDQPPY
;
A
#
# COMPACT_ATOMS: atom_id res chain seq x y z
N MET A 1 -10.82 31.27 12.34
CA MET A 1 -11.05 31.00 10.91
C MET A 1 -10.43 29.64 10.59
N ALA A 2 -11.22 28.57 10.58
CA ALA A 2 -10.74 27.25 10.21
C ALA A 2 -10.80 27.13 8.68
N VAL A 3 -9.64 27.22 8.01
CA VAL A 3 -9.55 26.91 6.58
C VAL A 3 -9.44 25.39 6.47
N MET A 4 -10.53 24.74 6.07
CA MET A 4 -10.53 23.30 5.84
C MET A 4 -10.25 23.02 4.37
N ASN A 5 -9.04 22.53 4.07
CA ASN A 5 -8.73 21.94 2.78
C ASN A 5 -9.05 20.43 2.85
N VAL A 6 -10.11 20.00 2.19
CA VAL A 6 -10.32 18.58 1.92
C VAL A 6 -10.00 18.31 0.46
N TYR A 7 -8.87 17.65 0.22
CA TYR A 7 -8.48 17.17 -1.09
C TYR A 7 -9.14 15.82 -1.36
N ASP A 8 -10.40 15.82 -1.81
CA ASP A 8 -11.04 14.59 -2.26
C ASP A 8 -10.50 14.18 -3.62
N LYS A 9 -9.56 13.24 -3.59
CA LYS A 9 -9.05 12.58 -4.79
C LYS A 9 -10.02 11.48 -5.22
N TRP A 10 -11.18 11.85 -5.76
CA TRP A 10 -12.24 10.94 -6.24
C TRP A 10 -11.73 9.77 -7.10
N TYR A 11 -10.64 9.96 -7.83
CA TYR A 11 -10.06 8.93 -8.68
C TYR A 11 -8.92 8.12 -8.05
N LEU A 12 -8.23 8.66 -7.04
CA LEU A 12 -6.98 8.11 -6.48
C LEU A 12 -7.09 7.73 -5.00
N GLY A 13 -8.22 7.98 -4.35
CA GLY A 13 -8.39 7.65 -2.95
C GLY A 13 -8.67 6.17 -2.67
N THR A 14 -8.48 5.76 -1.41
CA THR A 14 -9.08 4.54 -0.85
C THR A 14 -10.60 4.54 -1.05
N PRO A 15 -11.31 3.40 -0.94
CA PRO A 15 -12.77 3.39 -0.96
C PRO A 15 -13.39 4.43 -0.03
N GLU A 16 -12.81 4.61 1.17
CA GLU A 16 -13.20 5.65 2.12
C GLU A 16 -12.99 7.05 1.55
N GLN A 17 -11.81 7.37 1.00
CA GLN A 17 -11.52 8.68 0.39
C GLN A 17 -12.34 8.98 -0.89
N LYS A 18 -13.05 7.98 -1.43
CA LYS A 18 -13.99 8.11 -2.55
C LYS A 18 -15.45 8.10 -2.10
N SER A 19 -15.69 7.98 -0.81
CA SER A 19 -17.02 7.88 -0.22
C SER A 19 -17.38 9.16 0.55
N GLN A 20 -18.67 9.46 0.59
CA GLN A 20 -19.19 10.53 1.43
C GLN A 20 -18.88 10.28 2.92
N GLU A 21 -18.85 9.02 3.34
CA GLU A 21 -18.50 8.63 4.72
C GLU A 21 -17.06 9.00 5.07
N GLY A 22 -16.09 8.72 4.20
CA GLY A 22 -14.70 9.09 4.42
C GLY A 22 -14.46 10.61 4.40
N LEU A 23 -15.17 11.36 3.56
CA LEU A 23 -15.18 12.82 3.60
C LEU A 23 -15.65 13.33 4.97
N HIS A 24 -16.79 12.85 5.47
CA HIS A 24 -17.29 13.25 6.78
C HIS A 24 -16.29 12.90 7.92
N ARG A 25 -15.66 11.72 7.85
CA ARG A 25 -14.61 11.31 8.81
C ARG A 25 -13.39 12.23 8.75
N ALA A 26 -12.92 12.57 7.55
CA ALA A 26 -11.77 13.45 7.35
C ALA A 26 -12.07 14.86 7.88
N LEU A 27 -13.27 15.38 7.62
CA LEU A 27 -13.72 16.66 8.18
C LEU A 27 -13.75 16.61 9.71
N LEU A 28 -14.33 15.57 10.29
CA LEU A 28 -14.40 15.41 11.74
C LEU A 28 -13.01 15.31 12.38
N TYR A 29 -12.11 14.54 11.75
CA TYR A 29 -10.71 14.45 12.16
C TYR A 29 -10.03 15.83 12.16
N ASN A 30 -10.19 16.60 11.09
CA ASN A 30 -9.59 17.94 10.99
C ASN A 30 -10.15 18.93 12.02
N PHE A 31 -11.41 18.75 12.48
CA PHE A 31 -11.97 19.51 13.60
C PHE A 31 -11.38 19.07 14.95
N LEU A 32 -11.28 17.76 15.17
CA LEU A 32 -10.85 17.19 16.46
C LEU A 32 -9.33 17.24 16.67
N ALA A 33 -8.53 17.21 15.60
CA ALA A 33 -7.07 17.22 15.67
C ALA A 33 -6.51 18.42 16.46
N PRO A 34 -6.97 19.68 16.24
CA PRO A 34 -6.61 20.81 17.10
C PRO A 34 -7.41 20.89 18.41
N ALA A 35 -8.59 20.28 18.48
CA ALA A 35 -9.48 20.33 19.65
C ALA A 35 -9.63 18.94 20.32
N ARG A 36 -8.51 18.31 20.67
CA ARG A 36 -8.48 16.92 21.18
C ARG A 36 -9.29 16.72 22.46
N SER A 37 -9.50 17.76 23.25
CA SER A 37 -10.31 17.74 24.48
C SER A 37 -11.78 17.44 24.22
N LEU A 38 -12.28 17.62 22.99
CA LEU A 38 -13.67 17.33 22.62
C LEU A 38 -13.88 15.86 22.20
N ILE A 39 -12.80 15.09 21.99
CA ILE A 39 -12.89 13.68 21.55
C ILE A 39 -13.71 12.80 22.52
N PRO A 40 -13.54 12.89 23.86
CA PRO A 40 -14.31 12.06 24.80
C PRO A 40 -15.82 12.31 24.73
N GLU A 41 -16.22 13.53 24.41
CA GLU A 41 -17.62 13.94 24.33
C GLU A 41 -18.24 13.65 22.96
N LEU A 42 -17.50 13.93 21.88
CA LEU A 42 -17.98 13.79 20.52
C LEU A 42 -17.89 12.35 19.98
N LEU A 43 -16.95 11.56 20.48
CA LEU A 43 -16.73 10.16 20.09
C LEU A 43 -16.61 9.25 21.34
N PRO A 44 -17.62 9.20 22.21
CA PRO A 44 -17.53 8.55 23.52
C PRO A 44 -17.29 7.03 23.43
N ARG A 45 -17.82 6.38 22.38
CA ARG A 45 -17.58 4.96 22.14
C ARG A 45 -16.13 4.69 21.78
N MET A 46 -15.57 5.42 20.81
CA MET A 46 -14.16 5.27 20.43
C MET A 46 -13.25 5.59 21.60
N TRP A 47 -13.57 6.62 22.38
CA TRP A 47 -12.83 6.94 23.60
C TRP A 47 -12.86 5.76 24.59
N LYS A 48 -14.02 5.16 24.83
CA LYS A 48 -14.16 3.97 25.68
C LYS A 48 -13.40 2.76 25.12
N GLU A 49 -13.40 2.56 23.80
CA GLU A 49 -12.63 1.49 23.14
C GLU A 49 -11.14 1.61 23.44
N VAL A 50 -10.56 2.82 23.31
CA VAL A 50 -9.16 3.13 23.65
C VAL A 50 -8.82 2.74 25.09
N TYR A 51 -9.67 3.06 26.06
CA TYR A 51 -9.41 2.72 27.48
C TYR A 51 -9.62 1.24 27.81
N SER A 52 -10.30 0.49 26.94
CA SER A 52 -10.67 -0.91 27.19
C SER A 52 -9.79 -1.95 26.47
N SER A 53 -8.89 -1.53 25.56
CA SER A 53 -8.05 -2.44 24.77
C SER A 53 -6.72 -1.83 24.34
N ASP A 54 -5.66 -2.66 24.31
CA ASP A 54 -4.31 -2.36 23.79
C ASP A 54 -4.20 -2.46 22.23
N GLU A 55 -5.32 -2.53 21.49
CA GLU A 55 -5.34 -2.76 20.04
C GLU A 55 -6.03 -1.64 19.22
N THR A 56 -5.93 -1.74 17.89
CA THR A 56 -6.42 -0.76 16.90
C THR A 56 -7.90 -0.40 17.07
N VAL A 57 -8.16 0.86 17.41
CA VAL A 57 -9.51 1.45 17.59
C VAL A 57 -10.30 1.39 16.28
N SER A 58 -11.60 1.07 16.37
CA SER A 58 -12.48 1.05 15.21
C SER A 58 -12.76 2.48 14.71
N GLN A 59 -12.88 2.68 13.38
CA GLN A 59 -13.25 3.99 12.82
C GLN A 59 -14.71 4.32 13.14
N PRO A 60 -15.07 5.61 13.35
CA PRO A 60 -16.44 5.98 13.70
C PRO A 60 -17.38 5.73 12.52
N SER A 61 -18.51 5.09 12.78
CA SER A 61 -19.57 4.88 11.77
C SER A 61 -20.15 6.21 11.28
N GLU A 62 -20.77 6.23 10.10
CA GLU A 62 -21.43 7.43 9.58
C GLU A 62 -22.47 8.03 10.57
N ALA A 63 -23.17 7.17 11.33
CA ALA A 63 -24.11 7.60 12.36
C ALA A 63 -23.40 8.34 13.51
N GLU A 64 -22.26 7.82 13.97
CA GLU A 64 -21.43 8.44 15.01
C GLU A 64 -20.82 9.76 14.53
N VAL A 65 -20.36 9.81 13.27
CA VAL A 65 -19.84 11.05 12.67
C VAL A 65 -20.94 12.12 12.57
N LYS A 66 -22.14 11.75 12.11
CA LYS A 66 -23.30 12.67 12.07
C LYS A 66 -23.69 13.15 13.46
N GLN A 67 -23.68 12.26 14.46
CA GLN A 67 -23.96 12.61 15.84
C GLN A 67 -22.88 13.53 16.40
N ALA A 68 -21.61 13.27 16.13
CA ALA A 68 -20.50 14.12 16.52
C ALA A 68 -20.65 15.53 15.95
N PHE A 69 -20.99 15.69 14.66
CA PHE A 69 -21.27 17.01 14.08
C PHE A 69 -22.49 17.70 14.71
N LYS A 70 -23.55 16.96 15.06
CA LYS A 70 -24.71 17.52 15.78
C LYS A 70 -24.35 17.96 17.20
N SER A 71 -23.54 17.19 17.91
CA SER A 71 -23.06 17.52 19.27
C SER A 71 -22.05 18.66 19.26
N LEU A 72 -21.19 18.73 18.23
CA LEU A 72 -20.28 19.84 17.98
C LEU A 72 -21.06 21.16 17.83
N GLY A 73 -22.26 21.08 17.23
CA GLY A 73 -23.25 22.15 17.18
C GLY A 73 -23.73 22.70 18.55
N ARG A 74 -23.51 21.98 19.66
CA ARG A 74 -23.96 22.41 20.99
C ARG A 74 -22.88 23.13 21.79
N HIS A 75 -21.63 23.07 21.33
CA HIS A 75 -20.56 23.89 21.87
C HIS A 75 -20.67 25.29 21.24
N GLU A 76 -21.45 26.18 21.86
CA GLU A 76 -21.69 27.57 21.42
C GLU A 76 -20.39 28.38 21.20
N SER A 77 -19.27 27.99 21.81
CA SER A 77 -17.95 28.61 21.56
C SER A 77 -17.31 28.18 20.23
N TYR A 78 -17.81 27.11 19.60
CA TYR A 78 -17.23 26.57 18.38
C TYR A 78 -18.20 26.45 17.21
N LEU A 79 -19.51 26.26 17.40
CA LEU A 79 -20.44 26.01 16.28
C LEU A 79 -21.92 26.12 16.69
N THR A 80 -22.62 27.25 16.47
CA THR A 80 -24.09 27.40 16.20
C THR A 80 -24.40 28.89 16.04
N ASP A 81 -25.32 29.41 15.22
CA ASP A 81 -26.40 28.89 14.39
C ASP A 81 -26.26 29.44 12.95
N ALA A 82 -26.64 28.70 11.90
CA ALA A 82 -26.73 29.25 10.53
C ALA A 82 -25.48 30.06 10.05
N ASN A 83 -24.29 29.59 10.45
CA ASN A 83 -23.15 30.42 10.84
C ASN A 83 -22.52 31.35 9.78
N SER A 84 -22.54 32.66 10.06
CA SER A 84 -21.71 33.71 9.45
C SER A 84 -20.19 33.58 9.72
N ASN A 85 -19.77 32.63 10.57
CA ASN A 85 -18.41 32.56 11.12
C ASN A 85 -17.56 31.39 10.58
N ILE A 86 -18.13 30.52 9.73
CA ILE A 86 -17.39 29.42 9.07
C ILE A 86 -17.47 29.61 7.57
N LYS A 87 -16.30 29.79 6.96
CA LYS A 87 -16.15 29.89 5.50
C LYS A 87 -15.54 28.59 5.00
N MET A 88 -16.26 27.87 4.14
CA MET A 88 -15.72 26.69 3.45
C MET A 88 -15.24 27.12 2.07
N VAL A 89 -14.00 26.77 1.74
CA VAL A 89 -13.45 26.95 0.39
C VAL A 89 -13.39 25.57 -0.24
N ILE A 90 -14.24 25.34 -1.23
CA ILE A 90 -14.33 24.04 -1.91
C ILE A 90 -13.67 24.18 -3.28
N SER A 91 -12.65 23.38 -3.53
CA SER A 91 -12.01 23.28 -4.84
C SER A 91 -12.43 21.97 -5.52
N SER A 92 -12.89 22.04 -6.76
CA SER A 92 -13.25 20.87 -7.55
C SER A 92 -12.99 21.11 -9.04
N ARG A 93 -12.81 20.03 -9.81
CA ARG A 93 -12.92 20.11 -11.26
C ARG A 93 -14.37 20.49 -11.62
N PRO A 94 -14.65 21.10 -12.79
CA PRO A 94 -16.00 21.48 -13.23
C PRO A 94 -16.87 20.26 -13.59
N LEU A 95 -16.96 19.29 -12.68
CA LEU A 95 -17.79 18.10 -12.82
C LEU A 95 -19.26 18.54 -12.77
N PRO A 96 -20.14 18.00 -13.64
CA PRO A 96 -21.55 18.38 -13.67
C PRO A 96 -22.26 18.24 -12.32
N ILE A 97 -21.84 17.30 -11.47
CA ILE A 97 -22.39 17.12 -10.14
C ILE A 97 -22.00 18.26 -9.18
N CYS A 98 -20.74 18.70 -9.20
CA CYS A 98 -20.25 19.80 -8.37
C CYS A 98 -20.84 21.13 -8.81
N ILE A 99 -20.86 21.40 -10.12
CA ILE A 99 -21.47 22.62 -10.67
C ILE A 99 -22.94 22.72 -10.24
N ARG A 100 -23.68 21.62 -10.31
CA ARG A 100 -25.08 21.59 -9.91
C ARG A 100 -25.26 21.80 -8.41
N ALA A 101 -24.50 21.04 -7.60
CA ALA A 101 -24.58 21.07 -6.15
C ALA A 101 -24.23 22.44 -5.54
N PHE A 102 -23.29 23.15 -6.14
CA PHE A 102 -22.78 24.44 -5.63
C PHE A 102 -23.17 25.63 -6.51
N SER A 103 -24.15 25.47 -7.40
CA SER A 103 -24.60 26.51 -8.34
C SER A 103 -25.06 27.81 -7.66
N THR A 104 -25.55 27.71 -6.42
CA THR A 104 -26.02 28.85 -5.61
C THR A 104 -24.92 29.46 -4.74
N CYS A 105 -23.73 28.89 -4.71
CA CYS A 105 -22.61 29.37 -3.90
C CYS A 105 -21.71 30.32 -4.71
N PRO A 106 -21.06 31.32 -4.06
CA PRO A 106 -20.01 32.10 -4.71
C PRO A 106 -18.90 31.17 -5.21
N GLY A 107 -18.59 31.25 -6.50
CA GLY A 107 -17.58 30.42 -7.15
C GLY A 107 -16.56 31.26 -7.89
N LEU A 108 -15.33 30.77 -7.94
CA LEU A 108 -14.24 31.41 -8.64
C LEU A 108 -13.57 30.39 -9.55
N ARG A 109 -13.42 30.73 -10.83
CA ARG A 109 -12.73 29.91 -11.82
C ARG A 109 -11.26 30.29 -11.81
N LEU A 110 -10.43 29.45 -11.22
CA LEU A 110 -9.03 29.77 -10.99
C LEU A 110 -8.28 30.07 -12.31
N GLN A 111 -8.58 29.33 -13.39
CA GLN A 111 -7.98 29.54 -14.70
C GLN A 111 -8.23 30.94 -15.29
N ASP A 112 -9.29 31.62 -14.87
CA ASP A 112 -9.61 32.98 -15.33
C ASP A 112 -8.79 34.04 -14.59
N LEU A 113 -8.17 33.68 -13.45
CA LEU A 113 -7.42 34.59 -12.59
C LEU A 113 -5.89 34.41 -12.63
N THR A 114 -5.40 33.28 -13.16
CA THR A 114 -3.96 32.98 -13.17
C THR A 114 -3.15 33.73 -14.23
N ARG A 115 -3.80 34.46 -15.16
CA ARG A 115 -3.10 35.11 -16.29
C ARG A 115 -2.02 36.11 -15.85
N GLY A 116 -2.28 36.88 -14.79
CA GLY A 116 -1.31 37.83 -14.25
C GLY A 116 -0.07 37.14 -13.68
N ASP A 117 -0.28 36.11 -12.86
CA ASP A 117 0.79 35.32 -12.24
C ASP A 117 1.61 34.56 -13.29
N ILE A 118 0.94 34.00 -14.29
CA ILE A 118 1.60 33.33 -15.43
C ILE A 118 2.48 34.32 -16.18
N ARG A 119 1.97 35.52 -16.49
CA ARG A 119 2.76 36.56 -17.17
C ARG A 119 4.02 36.90 -16.40
N THR A 120 3.91 37.11 -15.08
CA THR A 120 5.06 37.40 -14.21
C THR A 120 6.04 36.23 -14.21
N TYR A 121 5.55 35.00 -14.01
CA TYR A 121 6.38 33.80 -14.00
C TYR A 121 7.16 33.59 -15.31
N VAL A 122 6.50 33.72 -16.46
CA VAL A 122 7.13 33.57 -17.78
C VAL A 122 8.19 34.65 -17.98
N ARG A 123 7.86 35.91 -17.66
CA ARG A 123 8.81 37.01 -17.78
C ARG A 123 10.05 36.74 -16.93
N ASP A 124 9.88 36.38 -15.67
CA ASP A 124 11.00 36.12 -14.75
C ASP A 124 11.85 34.94 -15.22
N LYS A 125 11.24 33.83 -15.66
CA LYS A 125 11.98 32.64 -16.09
C LYS A 125 12.74 32.80 -17.39
N ILE A 126 12.22 33.59 -18.32
CA ILE A 126 12.81 33.76 -19.65
C ILE A 126 13.79 34.93 -19.66
N HIS A 127 13.48 36.05 -19.00
CA HIS A 127 14.35 37.23 -18.96
C HIS A 127 15.65 36.97 -18.18
N THR A 128 15.69 36.01 -17.25
CA THR A 128 16.93 35.63 -16.55
C THR A 128 17.95 34.92 -17.45
N HIS A 129 17.59 34.53 -18.67
CA HIS A 129 18.48 33.83 -19.58
C HIS A 129 19.42 34.81 -20.30
N ASP A 130 20.73 34.56 -20.26
CA ASP A 130 21.75 35.47 -20.82
C ASP A 130 21.47 35.83 -22.29
N TYR A 131 21.15 34.82 -23.11
CA TYR A 131 20.80 35.06 -24.51
C TYR A 131 19.52 35.91 -24.70
N MET A 132 18.50 35.75 -23.84
CA MET A 132 17.31 36.59 -23.89
C MET A 132 17.63 38.05 -23.56
N ILE A 133 18.50 38.29 -22.57
CA ILE A 133 18.97 39.63 -22.23
C ILE A 133 19.63 40.29 -23.44
N LEU A 134 20.43 39.54 -24.20
CA LEU A 134 21.07 40.02 -25.43
C LEU A 134 20.05 40.31 -26.55
N LEU A 135 19.07 39.43 -26.75
CA LEU A 135 17.99 39.66 -27.72
C LEU A 135 17.19 40.92 -27.40
N CYS A 136 16.82 41.13 -26.14
CA CYS A 136 16.08 42.31 -25.68
C CYS A 136 16.84 43.63 -25.91
N ARG A 137 18.18 43.63 -25.88
CA ARG A 137 18.99 44.81 -26.23
C ARG A 137 18.84 45.21 -27.70
N SER A 138 18.69 44.22 -28.58
CA SER A 138 18.55 44.43 -30.03
C SER A 138 17.09 44.64 -30.44
N GLN A 139 16.16 43.96 -29.77
CA GLN A 139 14.72 43.99 -30.04
C GLN A 139 13.94 43.99 -28.71
N PRO A 140 13.62 45.17 -28.15
CA PRO A 140 13.00 45.28 -26.81
C PRO A 140 11.63 44.62 -26.67
N GLN A 141 10.91 44.37 -27.77
CA GLN A 141 9.55 43.81 -27.75
C GLN A 141 9.52 42.27 -27.71
N VAL A 142 10.64 41.59 -27.99
CA VAL A 142 10.72 40.13 -28.11
C VAL A 142 10.15 39.41 -26.88
N LEU A 143 10.53 39.86 -25.68
CA LEU A 143 10.08 39.25 -24.45
C LEU A 143 8.56 39.35 -24.27
N GLU A 144 7.99 40.51 -24.57
CA GLU A 144 6.54 40.72 -24.43
C GLU A 144 5.74 39.92 -25.46
N GLU A 145 6.27 39.71 -26.66
CA GLU A 145 5.65 38.86 -27.67
C GLU A 145 5.61 37.40 -27.22
N ILE A 146 6.73 36.86 -26.74
CA ILE A 146 6.83 35.49 -26.20
C ILE A 146 5.89 35.31 -25.01
N VAL A 147 5.93 36.25 -24.05
CA VAL A 147 5.10 36.23 -22.85
C VAL A 147 3.61 36.22 -23.23
N LYS A 148 3.20 37.08 -24.17
CA LYS A 148 1.81 37.14 -24.63
C LYS A 148 1.35 35.80 -25.22
N GLU A 149 2.13 35.23 -26.12
CA GLU A 149 1.81 33.98 -26.80
C GLU A 149 1.67 32.81 -25.80
N MET A 150 2.60 32.70 -24.86
CA MET A 150 2.55 31.66 -23.82
C MET A 150 1.36 31.83 -22.86
N VAL A 151 1.06 33.06 -22.44
CA VAL A 151 -0.10 33.35 -21.57
C VAL A 151 -1.40 32.97 -22.26
N GLU A 152 -1.57 33.33 -23.54
CA GLU A 152 -2.76 33.01 -24.32
C GLU A 152 -2.92 31.50 -24.51
N LYS A 153 -1.84 30.80 -24.88
CA LYS A 153 -1.89 29.36 -25.18
C LYS A 153 -2.07 28.47 -23.95
N SER A 154 -1.58 28.92 -22.79
CA SER A 154 -1.67 28.16 -21.54
C SER A 154 -3.09 27.87 -21.05
N SER A 155 -4.09 28.63 -21.51
CA SER A 155 -5.48 28.56 -21.01
C SER A 155 -5.58 28.59 -19.47
N GLY A 156 -4.67 29.30 -18.81
CA GLY A 156 -4.61 29.43 -17.35
C GLY A 156 -3.97 28.24 -16.61
N VAL A 157 -3.41 27.25 -17.31
CA VAL A 157 -2.82 26.03 -16.74
C VAL A 157 -1.33 26.23 -16.43
N PHE A 158 -1.00 26.40 -15.15
CA PHE A 158 0.38 26.69 -14.72
C PHE A 158 1.39 25.58 -15.10
N LEU A 159 1.00 24.30 -15.03
CA LEU A 159 1.87 23.19 -15.43
C LEU A 159 2.27 23.28 -16.91
N TRP A 160 1.34 23.68 -17.78
CA TRP A 160 1.62 23.89 -19.19
C TRP A 160 2.70 24.96 -19.37
N VAL A 161 2.57 26.06 -18.63
CA VAL A 161 3.52 27.19 -18.67
C VAL A 161 4.91 26.75 -18.22
N VAL A 162 5.03 25.97 -17.16
CA VAL A 162 6.32 25.44 -16.68
C VAL A 162 7.01 24.62 -17.77
N LEU A 163 6.26 23.73 -18.44
CA LEU A 163 6.78 22.90 -19.52
C LEU A 163 7.15 23.72 -20.77
N ALA A 164 6.32 24.70 -21.11
CA ALA A 164 6.58 25.60 -22.23
C ALA A 164 7.80 26.48 -21.98
N CYS A 165 7.99 27.01 -20.76
CA CYS A 165 9.19 27.75 -20.37
C CYS A 165 10.45 26.90 -20.55
N ARG A 166 10.43 25.61 -20.13
CA ARG A 166 11.55 24.69 -20.36
C ARG A 166 11.86 24.54 -21.85
N SER A 167 10.84 24.33 -22.69
CA SER A 167 11.01 24.21 -24.14
C SER A 167 11.55 25.50 -24.79
N VAL A 168 11.23 26.68 -24.25
CA VAL A 168 11.77 27.96 -24.74
C VAL A 168 13.21 28.15 -24.27
N GLN A 169 13.52 27.83 -23.01
CA GLN A 169 14.88 27.86 -22.47
C GLN A 169 15.82 26.94 -23.28
N ASP A 170 15.36 25.73 -23.62
CA ASP A 170 16.12 24.84 -24.51
C ASP A 170 16.40 25.48 -25.88
N GLY A 171 15.45 26.25 -26.43
CA GLY A 171 15.68 27.01 -27.68
C GLY A 171 16.69 28.13 -27.50
N LEU A 172 16.65 28.83 -26.37
CA LEU A 172 17.60 29.90 -26.05
C LEU A 172 19.03 29.38 -25.84
N ASP A 173 19.19 28.22 -25.20
CA ASP A 173 20.47 27.53 -25.08
C ASP A 173 21.05 27.15 -26.46
N ASN A 174 20.19 26.91 -27.45
CA ASN A 174 20.57 26.65 -28.84
C ASN A 174 20.73 27.92 -29.70
N PHE A 175 20.62 29.10 -29.10
CA PHE A 175 20.67 30.40 -29.80
C PHE A 175 19.60 30.55 -30.90
N ASP A 176 18.43 29.93 -30.70
CA ASP A 176 17.31 30.02 -31.64
C ASP A 176 16.88 31.48 -31.83
N SER A 177 16.61 31.87 -33.07
CA SER A 177 16.04 33.16 -33.42
C SER A 177 14.61 33.31 -32.88
N LEU A 178 14.10 34.55 -32.85
CA LEU A 178 12.70 34.82 -32.45
C LEU A 178 11.69 33.95 -33.20
N SER A 179 11.89 33.78 -34.51
CA SER A 179 10.99 32.99 -35.35
C SER A 179 11.00 31.50 -34.96
N GLU A 180 12.18 30.96 -34.61
CA GLU A 180 12.33 29.57 -34.14
C GLU A 180 11.72 29.38 -32.74
N ILE A 181 11.92 30.34 -31.83
CA ILE A 181 11.28 30.33 -30.51
C ILE A 181 9.75 30.36 -30.64
N LYS A 182 9.20 31.23 -31.50
CA LYS A 182 7.75 31.26 -31.80
C LYS A 182 7.27 29.97 -32.43
N ALA A 183 8.01 29.39 -33.36
CA ALA A 183 7.67 28.09 -33.94
C ALA A 183 7.57 27.01 -32.86
N ARG A 184 8.55 26.96 -31.94
CA ARG A 184 8.51 26.03 -30.80
C ARG A 184 7.26 26.22 -29.93
N ILE A 185 6.91 27.47 -29.60
CA ILE A 185 5.70 27.76 -28.81
C ILE A 185 4.46 27.29 -29.57
N ASN A 186 4.39 27.54 -30.88
CA ASN A 186 3.27 27.13 -31.74
C ASN A 186 3.13 25.62 -31.88
N GLU A 187 4.21 24.87 -31.81
CA GLU A 187 4.19 23.39 -31.81
C GLU A 187 3.65 22.78 -30.52
N LEU A 188 3.69 23.48 -29.38
CA LEU A 188 3.23 22.92 -28.09
C LEU A 188 1.69 22.82 -28.04
N PRO A 189 1.08 21.63 -27.89
CA PRO A 189 -0.39 21.51 -27.80
C PRO A 189 -0.94 22.23 -26.57
N PRO A 190 -2.11 22.91 -26.63
CA PRO A 190 -2.68 23.62 -25.48
C PRO A 190 -3.24 22.68 -24.40
N GLU A 191 -3.69 21.48 -24.78
CA GLU A 191 -4.17 20.45 -23.86
C GLU A 191 -3.00 19.69 -23.23
N LEU A 192 -3.06 19.45 -21.91
CA LEU A 192 -1.97 18.78 -21.17
C LEU A 192 -1.69 17.35 -21.66
N GLU A 193 -2.71 16.58 -22.02
CA GLU A 193 -2.50 15.20 -22.48
C GLU A 193 -1.74 15.17 -23.81
N ASP A 194 -2.13 16.03 -24.75
CA ASP A 194 -1.44 16.16 -26.03
C ASP A 194 -0.06 16.77 -25.87
N LEU A 195 0.12 17.69 -24.92
CA LEU A 195 1.43 18.20 -24.54
C LEU A 195 2.34 17.09 -24.01
N PHE A 196 1.84 16.18 -23.16
CA PHE A 196 2.64 15.05 -22.70
C PHE A 196 3.01 14.12 -23.86
N ARG A 197 2.09 13.83 -24.77
CA ARG A 197 2.38 13.04 -26.00
C ARG A 197 3.44 13.72 -26.85
N HIS A 198 3.36 15.04 -27.02
CA HIS A 198 4.33 15.84 -27.76
C HIS A 198 5.72 15.82 -27.11
N ILE A 199 5.79 16.05 -25.79
CA ILE A 199 7.04 15.98 -25.03
C ILE A 199 7.66 14.59 -25.19
N LEU A 200 6.90 13.54 -24.90
CA LEU A 200 7.40 12.18 -25.03
C LEU A 200 7.86 11.90 -26.47
N GLY A 201 7.10 12.33 -27.49
CA GLY A 201 7.48 12.17 -28.89
C GLY A 201 8.85 12.74 -29.27
N LYS A 202 9.30 13.79 -28.56
CA LYS A 202 10.62 14.42 -28.72
C LYS A 202 11.78 13.61 -28.11
N ILE A 203 11.51 12.58 -27.31
CA ILE A 203 12.54 11.69 -26.77
C ILE A 203 13.29 11.04 -27.93
N GLU A 204 14.62 11.20 -27.94
CA GLU A 204 15.50 10.59 -28.92
C GLU A 204 15.27 9.07 -29.00
N LYS A 205 15.26 8.51 -30.21
CA LYS A 205 14.96 7.09 -30.45
C LYS A 205 15.77 6.14 -29.55
N ARG A 206 17.06 6.45 -29.34
CA ARG A 206 17.98 5.66 -28.48
C ARG A 206 17.58 5.63 -26.99
N TYR A 207 16.76 6.56 -26.53
CA TYR A 207 16.35 6.69 -25.13
C TYR A 207 14.91 6.25 -24.86
N ARG A 208 14.10 5.99 -25.90
CA ARG A 208 12.68 5.63 -25.75
C ARG A 208 12.47 4.38 -24.90
N ARG A 209 13.26 3.33 -25.10
CA ARG A 209 13.19 2.11 -24.26
C ARG A 209 13.45 2.40 -22.79
N GLN A 210 14.48 3.21 -22.49
CA GLN A 210 14.79 3.62 -21.12
C GLN A 210 13.67 4.46 -20.52
N ALA A 211 13.13 5.40 -21.29
CA ALA A 211 12.01 6.25 -20.89
C ALA A 211 10.78 5.41 -20.50
N ALA A 212 10.40 4.46 -21.36
CA ALA A 212 9.30 3.53 -21.14
C ALA A 212 9.48 2.75 -19.83
N LYS A 213 10.69 2.20 -19.60
CA LYS A 213 11.01 1.49 -18.35
C LYS A 213 10.85 2.39 -17.12
N TYR A 214 11.43 3.59 -17.10
CA TYR A 214 11.32 4.51 -15.96
C TYR A 214 9.87 4.92 -15.68
N LEU A 215 9.11 5.27 -16.72
CA LEU A 215 7.71 5.69 -16.58
C LEU A 215 6.83 4.53 -16.08
N ARG A 216 7.04 3.31 -16.58
CA ARG A 216 6.36 2.09 -16.09
C ARG A 216 6.71 1.77 -14.64
N LEU A 217 7.99 1.86 -14.26
CA LEU A 217 8.42 1.60 -12.88
C LEU A 217 7.73 2.53 -11.90
N LEU A 218 7.80 3.84 -12.16
CA LEU A 218 7.18 4.80 -11.26
C LEU A 218 5.66 4.67 -11.25
N TYR A 219 5.05 4.39 -12.41
CA TYR A 219 3.61 4.09 -12.47
C TYR A 219 3.23 2.88 -11.60
N CYS A 220 3.94 1.76 -11.71
CA CYS A 220 3.72 0.55 -10.92
C CYS A 220 3.90 0.82 -9.41
N SER A 221 5.00 1.47 -9.03
CA SER A 221 5.26 1.89 -7.65
C SER A 221 4.13 2.74 -7.06
N ARG A 222 3.54 3.63 -7.87
CA ARG A 222 2.54 4.60 -7.41
C ARG A 222 1.11 4.06 -7.43
N ILE A 223 0.81 3.08 -8.29
CA ILE A 223 -0.46 2.35 -8.21
C ILE A 223 -0.55 1.55 -6.92
N ASP A 224 0.57 0.97 -6.50
CA ASP A 224 0.66 0.28 -5.22
C ASP A 224 0.83 1.30 -4.07
N GLN A 225 -0.28 1.95 -3.71
CA GLN A 225 -0.35 2.94 -2.61
C GLN A 225 0.03 2.36 -1.24
N SER A 226 0.31 1.05 -1.18
CA SER A 226 0.73 0.37 0.03
C SER A 226 2.23 0.47 0.31
N HIS A 227 3.01 1.06 -0.59
CA HIS A 227 4.46 1.19 -0.45
C HIS A 227 4.92 2.64 -0.21
N GLN A 228 6.17 2.82 0.23
CA GLN A 228 6.83 4.12 0.27
C GLN A 228 7.07 4.62 -1.16
N PRO A 229 7.26 5.94 -1.36
CA PRO A 229 7.70 6.41 -2.66
C PRO A 229 9.09 5.89 -2.99
N LEU A 230 9.32 5.76 -4.29
CA LEU A 230 10.48 5.10 -4.85
C LEU A 230 11.78 5.80 -4.46
N ALA A 231 12.61 5.14 -3.64
CA ALA A 231 13.90 5.67 -3.19
C ALA A 231 14.84 5.95 -4.38
N ALA A 232 15.38 7.16 -4.48
CA ALA A 232 16.28 7.54 -5.58
C ALA A 232 17.55 6.69 -5.61
N LEU A 233 18.17 6.46 -4.45
CA LEU A 233 19.39 5.65 -4.37
C LEU A 233 19.17 4.20 -4.83
N GLY A 234 18.09 3.58 -4.39
CA GLY A 234 17.75 2.21 -4.79
C GLY A 234 17.50 2.10 -6.30
N LEU A 235 16.78 3.06 -6.90
CA LEU A 235 16.62 3.10 -8.36
C LEU A 235 17.95 3.38 -9.07
N ALA A 236 18.79 4.26 -8.51
CA ALA A 236 20.06 4.64 -9.12
C ALA A 236 21.01 3.44 -9.27
N ILE A 237 21.05 2.57 -8.26
CA ILE A 237 21.82 1.32 -8.28
C ILE A 237 21.35 0.42 -9.43
N VAL A 238 20.06 0.15 -9.53
CA VAL A 238 19.52 -0.76 -10.55
C VAL A 238 19.58 -0.15 -11.96
N ALA A 239 19.52 1.19 -12.05
CA ALA A 239 19.63 1.93 -13.30
C ALA A 239 21.03 1.87 -13.96
N GLU A 240 22.08 1.44 -13.26
CA GLU A 240 23.42 1.28 -13.85
C GLU A 240 23.44 0.21 -14.94
N ASN A 241 22.68 -0.85 -14.74
CA ASN A 241 22.57 -1.97 -15.68
C ASN A 241 21.35 -1.86 -16.61
N ASP A 242 20.95 -0.63 -16.96
CA ASP A 242 19.77 -0.38 -17.82
C ASP A 242 18.47 -1.01 -17.28
N LEU A 243 18.35 -1.06 -15.95
CA LEU A 243 17.25 -1.70 -15.22
C LEU A 243 17.14 -3.21 -15.51
N LYS A 244 18.17 -3.82 -16.09
CA LYS A 244 18.29 -5.27 -16.19
C LYS A 244 18.77 -5.79 -14.85
N VAL A 245 17.92 -6.59 -14.22
CA VAL A 245 18.27 -7.25 -12.98
C VAL A 245 18.56 -8.73 -13.29
N GLY A 246 19.78 -9.15 -12.98
CA GLY A 246 20.22 -10.54 -13.11
C GLY A 246 20.13 -11.28 -11.77
N ALA A 247 20.89 -12.36 -11.64
CA ALA A 247 21.00 -13.10 -10.38
C ALA A 247 21.34 -12.17 -9.20
N PHE A 248 20.79 -12.49 -8.02
CA PHE A 248 20.97 -11.72 -6.79
C PHE A 248 22.45 -11.40 -6.50
N GLN A 249 22.78 -10.11 -6.45
CA GLN A 249 24.07 -9.61 -6.00
C GLN A 249 23.86 -8.47 -4.99
N PRO A 250 24.12 -8.72 -3.69
CA PRO A 250 23.92 -7.70 -2.66
C PRO A 250 24.95 -6.58 -2.83
N VAL A 251 24.47 -5.34 -2.87
CA VAL A 251 25.35 -4.16 -2.86
C VAL A 251 25.89 -3.96 -1.46
N LYS A 252 27.15 -4.35 -1.25
CA LYS A 252 27.81 -4.20 0.06
C LYS A 252 28.56 -2.87 0.12
N GLY A 253 28.13 -2.01 1.05
CA GLY A 253 28.88 -0.85 1.52
C GLY A 253 29.22 0.16 0.43
N LEU A 254 28.27 1.06 0.10
CA LEU A 254 28.54 2.25 -0.71
C LEU A 254 28.98 3.41 0.19
N SER A 255 30.10 4.03 -0.15
CA SER A 255 30.54 5.30 0.44
C SER A 255 29.54 6.43 0.11
N GLN A 256 29.58 7.53 0.87
CA GLN A 256 28.68 8.67 0.63
C GLN A 256 28.89 9.29 -0.76
N GLU A 257 30.14 9.39 -1.22
CA GLU A 257 30.49 9.92 -2.54
C GLU A 257 29.93 9.05 -3.68
N GLU A 258 29.99 7.73 -3.54
CA GLU A 258 29.40 6.81 -4.51
C GLU A 258 27.88 6.93 -4.56
N ARG A 259 27.22 7.06 -3.40
CA ARG A 259 25.77 7.27 -3.33
C ARG A 259 25.37 8.55 -4.05
N GLN A 260 26.07 9.65 -3.78
CA GLN A 260 25.85 10.94 -4.44
C GLN A 260 26.05 10.85 -5.95
N LEU A 261 27.15 10.23 -6.39
CA LEU A 261 27.45 10.07 -7.81
C LEU A 261 26.37 9.28 -8.53
N LYS A 262 25.92 8.15 -7.95
CA LYS A 262 24.85 7.32 -8.52
C LYS A 262 23.54 8.11 -8.65
N CYS A 263 23.10 8.80 -7.60
CA CYS A 263 21.88 9.60 -7.66
C CYS A 263 22.00 10.78 -8.65
N LYS A 264 23.19 11.39 -8.78
CA LYS A 264 23.44 12.46 -9.78
C LYS A 264 23.34 11.93 -11.21
N MET A 265 23.86 10.73 -11.45
CA MET A 265 23.72 10.06 -12.75
C MET A 265 22.26 9.69 -13.03
N LEU A 266 21.51 9.24 -12.01
CA LEU A 266 20.08 8.98 -12.14
C LEU A 266 19.31 10.26 -12.51
N ASP A 267 19.56 11.38 -11.83
CA ASP A 267 18.92 12.67 -12.13
C ASP A 267 19.13 13.07 -13.61
N GLY A 268 20.37 13.00 -14.10
CA GLY A 268 20.68 13.25 -15.51
C GLY A 268 19.97 12.29 -16.48
N LYS A 269 19.85 11.00 -16.12
CA LYS A 269 19.08 10.01 -16.90
C LYS A 269 17.59 10.37 -16.90
N LEU A 270 16.98 10.70 -15.76
CA LEU A 270 15.57 11.07 -15.69
C LEU A 270 15.28 12.31 -16.54
N ARG A 271 16.12 13.35 -16.45
CA ARG A 271 15.98 14.58 -17.26
C ARG A 271 16.03 14.28 -18.76
N SER A 272 17.01 13.50 -19.21
CA SER A 272 17.19 13.22 -20.65
C SER A 272 16.24 12.15 -21.22
N ARG A 273 15.82 11.16 -20.41
CA ARG A 273 14.95 10.06 -20.87
C ARG A 273 13.48 10.39 -20.71
N THR A 274 13.12 11.20 -19.71
CA THR A 274 11.71 11.53 -19.43
C THR A 274 11.38 13.00 -19.67
N LEU A 275 12.36 13.80 -20.12
CA LEU A 275 12.22 15.24 -20.40
C LEU A 275 11.60 16.02 -19.23
N GLY A 276 11.99 15.61 -18.01
CA GLY A 276 11.55 16.22 -16.76
C GLY A 276 10.13 15.85 -16.33
N LEU A 277 9.51 14.82 -16.92
CA LEU A 277 8.25 14.25 -16.42
C LEU A 277 8.44 13.48 -15.12
N LEU A 278 9.63 12.91 -14.92
CA LEU A 278 10.08 12.32 -13.66
C LEU A 278 11.24 13.15 -13.09
N GLU A 279 11.22 13.37 -11.79
CA GLU A 279 12.19 14.22 -11.10
C GLU A 279 12.60 13.58 -9.77
N LEU A 280 13.83 13.89 -9.32
CA LEU A 280 14.24 13.63 -7.95
C LEU A 280 13.66 14.71 -7.05
N ARG A 281 12.87 14.30 -6.06
CA ARG A 281 12.29 15.18 -5.06
C ARG A 281 12.92 14.91 -3.71
N PRO A 282 13.63 15.88 -3.13
CA PRO A 282 13.96 15.79 -1.72
C PRO A 282 12.66 15.86 -0.91
N ARG A 283 12.60 15.11 0.18
CA ARG A 283 11.43 15.05 1.07
C ARG A 283 11.46 16.05 2.24
N TRP A 284 12.36 17.04 2.23
CA TRP A 284 12.42 18.05 3.29
C TRP A 284 11.23 19.03 3.23
N TYR A 285 10.85 19.57 4.39
CA TYR A 285 9.65 20.40 4.58
C TYR A 285 10.01 21.90 4.58
N THR A 286 9.19 22.70 3.90
CA THR A 286 9.00 24.11 4.22
C THR A 286 8.10 24.20 5.46
N ASP A 287 8.67 24.38 6.67
CA ASP A 287 7.99 24.67 7.96
C ASP A 287 7.39 23.53 8.84
N ILE A 288 8.17 22.55 9.32
CA ILE A 288 7.83 21.75 10.52
C ILE A 288 9.06 21.71 11.45
N SER A 289 8.81 21.75 12.75
CA SER A 289 9.77 21.65 13.86
C SER A 289 10.81 20.53 13.69
N GLU A 290 11.99 20.75 14.25
CA GLU A 290 13.25 19.97 14.21
C GLU A 290 13.18 18.44 14.47
N SER A 291 12.01 17.83 14.66
CA SER A 291 11.86 16.45 15.14
C SER A 291 11.30 15.41 14.17
N ASP A 292 10.75 15.78 13.01
CA ASP A 292 10.12 14.82 12.07
C ASP A 292 10.70 14.95 10.65
N CYS A 293 11.81 14.25 10.33
CA CYS A 293 12.23 14.16 8.92
C CYS A 293 11.35 13.20 8.15
N GLU A 294 10.73 13.66 7.05
CA GLU A 294 10.05 12.77 6.09
C GLU A 294 11.02 12.11 5.09
N CYS A 295 12.30 12.47 5.13
CA CYS A 295 13.33 11.91 4.26
C CYS A 295 13.57 10.41 4.52
N LEU A 296 14.01 9.67 3.51
CA LEU A 296 14.32 8.22 3.61
C LEU A 296 15.66 7.95 4.32
N CYS A 297 16.09 8.82 5.23
CA CYS A 297 17.29 8.61 6.03
C CYS A 297 16.96 7.80 7.29
N SER A 298 18.01 7.37 8.02
CA SER A 298 17.81 6.79 9.34
C SER A 298 17.13 7.81 10.27
N PRO A 299 16.17 7.41 11.12
CA PRO A 299 15.56 8.30 12.12
C PRO A 299 16.59 8.90 13.09
N ASP A 300 17.71 8.20 13.28
CA ASP A 300 18.82 8.62 14.13
C ASP A 300 19.83 9.52 13.42
N LEU A 301 19.62 9.85 12.14
CA LEU A 301 20.53 10.71 11.39
C LEU A 301 20.27 12.17 11.77
N GLU A 302 21.32 12.86 12.21
CA GLU A 302 21.24 14.31 12.45
C GLU A 302 20.90 15.04 11.15
N VAL A 303 20.03 16.06 11.24
CA VAL A 303 19.53 16.84 10.08
C VAL A 303 20.65 17.38 9.20
N GLU A 304 21.79 17.75 9.78
CA GLU A 304 22.97 18.26 9.08
C GLU A 304 23.60 17.23 8.12
N ASN A 305 23.36 15.93 8.36
CA ASN A 305 23.86 14.83 7.54
C ASN A 305 22.86 14.41 6.45
N HIS A 306 21.76 15.15 6.27
CA HIS A 306 20.76 14.85 5.25
C HIS A 306 21.25 15.29 3.87
N ASP A 307 21.63 14.31 3.06
CA ASP A 307 21.94 14.55 1.67
C ASP A 307 20.65 14.67 0.82
N PRO A 308 20.40 15.83 0.18
CA PRO A 308 19.16 16.10 -0.54
C PRO A 308 19.01 15.26 -1.82
N LEU A 309 20.10 14.68 -2.31
CA LEU A 309 20.10 13.88 -3.52
C LEU A 309 20.00 12.39 -3.18
N VAL A 310 20.75 11.93 -2.18
CA VAL A 310 20.74 10.52 -1.74
C VAL A 310 19.44 10.14 -1.05
N HIS A 311 18.90 11.03 -0.21
CA HIS A 311 17.65 10.78 0.53
C HIS A 311 16.40 11.28 -0.21
N SER A 312 16.53 11.57 -1.52
CA SER A 312 15.41 11.95 -2.38
C SER A 312 14.58 10.73 -2.81
N VAL A 313 13.39 11.02 -3.31
CA VAL A 313 12.51 10.05 -3.97
C VAL A 313 12.38 10.39 -5.44
N VAL A 314 12.12 9.38 -6.26
CA VAL A 314 11.72 9.57 -7.65
C VAL A 314 10.21 9.76 -7.68
N ASP A 315 9.76 10.85 -8.29
CA ASP A 315 8.32 11.14 -8.38
C ASP A 315 7.97 11.81 -9.71
N PHE A 316 6.68 11.80 -10.04
CA PHE A 316 6.15 12.51 -11.20
C PHE A 316 6.23 13.99 -10.93
N MET A 317 6.76 14.78 -11.88
CA MET A 317 6.83 16.24 -11.77
C MET A 317 5.49 16.88 -11.41
N HIS A 318 4.38 16.23 -11.76
CA HIS A 318 3.04 16.60 -11.33
C HIS A 318 2.10 15.38 -11.35
N LEU A 319 1.07 15.40 -10.49
CA LEU A 319 0.07 14.33 -10.41
C LEU A 319 -0.63 14.06 -11.76
N THR A 320 -0.81 15.10 -12.59
CA THR A 320 -1.44 14.96 -13.91
C THR A 320 -0.65 14.04 -14.84
N VAL A 321 0.67 13.93 -14.69
CA VAL A 321 1.48 12.97 -15.47
C VAL A 321 1.09 11.53 -15.10
N PHE A 322 0.95 11.25 -13.80
CA PHE A 322 0.46 9.95 -13.34
C PHE A 322 -0.96 9.66 -13.83
N GLU A 323 -1.85 10.65 -13.77
CA GLU A 323 -3.23 10.50 -14.28
C GLU A 323 -3.26 10.21 -15.77
N PHE A 324 -2.43 10.88 -16.56
CA PHE A 324 -2.26 10.63 -18.00
C PHE A 324 -1.81 9.20 -18.28
N LEU A 325 -0.78 8.71 -17.58
CA LEU A 325 -0.33 7.31 -17.73
C LEU A 325 -1.42 6.29 -17.34
N ARG A 326 -2.31 6.68 -16.44
CA ARG A 326 -3.41 5.82 -15.98
C ARG A 326 -4.58 5.78 -16.96
N THR A 327 -4.64 6.69 -17.94
CA THR A 327 -5.69 6.67 -18.96
C THR A 327 -5.61 5.35 -19.74
N PRO A 328 -6.73 4.61 -19.88
CA PRO A 328 -6.74 3.32 -20.57
C PRO A 328 -6.11 3.40 -21.97
N GLY A 329 -5.20 2.47 -22.27
CA GLY A 329 -4.50 2.40 -23.56
C GLY A 329 -3.26 3.30 -23.68
N VAL A 330 -3.02 4.26 -22.78
CA VAL A 330 -1.81 5.11 -22.85
C VAL A 330 -0.54 4.29 -22.68
N LEU A 331 -0.47 3.39 -21.70
CA LEU A 331 0.69 2.52 -21.51
C LEU A 331 0.92 1.49 -22.64
N ASN A 332 -0.05 1.33 -23.55
CA ASN A 332 0.04 0.44 -24.71
C ASN A 332 0.55 1.16 -25.97
N LEU A 333 0.80 2.48 -25.91
CA LEU A 333 1.39 3.21 -27.03
C LEU A 333 2.85 2.78 -27.22
N GLU A 334 3.33 2.81 -28.46
CA GLU A 334 4.71 2.46 -28.84
C GLU A 334 5.77 3.15 -27.97
N ILE A 335 5.53 4.41 -27.60
CA ILE A 335 6.47 5.18 -26.77
C ILE A 335 6.62 4.67 -25.33
N PHE A 336 5.65 3.89 -24.85
CA PHE A 336 5.69 3.23 -23.55
C PHE A 336 6.03 1.75 -23.67
N ASP A 337 6.32 1.25 -24.86
CA ASP A 337 6.82 -0.10 -25.04
C ASP A 337 8.31 -0.14 -24.65
N PRO A 338 8.70 -0.92 -23.62
CA PRO A 338 10.12 -1.10 -23.30
C PRO A 338 10.87 -1.86 -24.40
N GLU A 339 10.17 -2.51 -25.34
CA GLU A 339 10.72 -3.41 -26.38
C GLU A 339 11.67 -4.46 -25.77
N ASP A 340 11.30 -4.93 -24.57
CA ASP A 340 12.08 -5.82 -23.73
C ASP A 340 11.12 -6.79 -23.05
N GLU A 341 10.95 -7.98 -23.63
CA GLU A 341 10.05 -9.02 -23.11
C GLU A 341 10.47 -9.51 -21.72
N THR A 342 11.71 -9.26 -21.31
CA THR A 342 12.23 -9.65 -20.00
C THR A 342 11.97 -8.60 -18.92
N PHE A 343 11.52 -7.40 -19.30
CA PHE A 343 11.27 -6.32 -18.35
C PHE A 343 9.97 -6.53 -17.56
N ASP A 344 10.11 -6.71 -16.25
CA ASP A 344 9.00 -6.66 -15.29
C ASP A 344 9.27 -5.58 -14.24
N ALA A 345 8.33 -4.65 -14.13
CA ALA A 345 8.43 -3.55 -13.18
C ALA A 345 8.47 -4.04 -11.73
N HIS A 346 7.71 -5.08 -11.36
CA HIS A 346 7.72 -5.62 -10.00
C HIS A 346 9.05 -6.31 -9.70
N GLN A 347 9.64 -7.00 -10.68
CA GLN A 347 10.99 -7.54 -10.56
C GLN A 347 11.98 -6.43 -10.24
N VAL A 348 12.03 -5.35 -11.03
CA VAL A 348 12.97 -4.25 -10.79
C VAL A 348 12.70 -3.55 -9.46
N LEU A 349 11.44 -3.25 -9.12
CA LEU A 349 11.06 -2.64 -7.85
C LEU A 349 11.46 -3.50 -6.65
N SER A 350 11.36 -4.83 -6.78
CA SER A 350 11.83 -5.73 -5.74
C SER A 350 13.34 -5.62 -5.49
N TYR A 351 14.14 -5.44 -6.54
CA TYR A 351 15.58 -5.20 -6.41
C TYR A 351 15.87 -3.81 -5.86
N VAL A 352 15.06 -2.79 -6.18
CA VAL A 352 15.19 -1.46 -5.59
C VAL A 352 15.01 -1.53 -4.07
N SER A 353 13.91 -2.10 -3.58
CA SER A 353 13.65 -2.25 -2.14
C SER A 353 14.67 -3.17 -1.47
N LEU A 354 15.11 -4.23 -2.16
CA LEU A 354 16.14 -5.14 -1.65
C LEU A 354 17.49 -4.42 -1.46
N ASN A 355 17.93 -3.62 -2.42
CA ASN A 355 19.16 -2.84 -2.27
C ASN A 355 19.08 -1.82 -1.13
N MET A 356 17.90 -1.20 -0.94
CA MET A 356 17.69 -0.32 0.20
C MET A 356 17.75 -1.10 1.52
N LEU A 357 17.15 -2.30 1.58
CA LEU A 357 17.24 -3.20 2.73
C LEU A 357 18.69 -3.54 3.08
N GLU A 358 19.54 -3.85 2.10
CA GLU A 358 20.98 -4.11 2.33
C GLU A 358 21.70 -2.90 2.95
N LEU A 359 21.40 -1.71 2.44
CA LEU A 359 22.09 -0.47 2.82
C LEU A 359 21.64 0.04 4.19
N SER A 360 20.46 -0.34 4.67
CA SER A 360 19.97 -0.05 6.03
C SER A 360 20.75 -0.80 7.12
N GLY A 361 21.51 -1.85 6.77
CA GLY A 361 22.38 -2.58 7.68
C GLY A 361 21.64 -3.53 8.65
N PRO A 362 22.39 -4.21 9.56
CA PRO A 362 21.86 -5.30 10.39
C PRO A 362 21.02 -4.83 11.60
N LYS A 363 21.03 -3.53 11.90
CA LYS A 363 20.14 -2.98 12.94
C LYS A 363 18.74 -2.89 12.36
N TYR A 364 17.79 -3.61 12.96
CA TYR A 364 16.38 -3.58 12.57
C TYR A 364 15.80 -2.18 12.88
N SER A 365 15.90 -1.26 11.91
CA SER A 365 15.17 0.01 11.96
C SER A 365 13.75 -0.18 11.40
N ILE A 366 12.88 0.80 11.65
CA ILE A 366 11.55 0.86 11.04
C ILE A 366 11.66 0.79 9.50
N ASP A 367 12.71 1.38 8.91
CA ASP A 367 12.92 1.40 7.46
C ASP A 367 13.28 0.03 6.90
N SER A 368 14.12 -0.75 7.60
CA SER A 368 14.46 -2.12 7.19
C SER A 368 13.20 -3.01 7.14
N ALA A 369 12.27 -2.84 8.08
CA ALA A 369 11.00 -3.56 8.05
C ALA A 369 10.16 -3.19 6.82
N VAL A 370 10.09 -1.90 6.50
CA VAL A 370 9.35 -1.39 5.33
C VAL A 370 9.94 -1.91 4.02
N TYR A 371 11.25 -1.83 3.82
CA TYR A 371 11.88 -2.35 2.61
C TYR A 371 11.77 -3.88 2.49
N PHE A 372 11.76 -4.60 3.60
CA PHE A 372 11.46 -6.03 3.62
C PHE A 372 10.02 -6.32 3.14
N GLU A 373 9.03 -5.57 3.65
CA GLU A 373 7.62 -5.66 3.20
C GLU A 373 7.48 -5.45 1.69
N GLU A 374 8.05 -4.36 1.18
CA GLU A 374 8.01 -4.02 -0.24
C GLU A 374 8.68 -5.08 -1.10
N THR A 375 9.85 -5.55 -0.67
CA THR A 375 10.58 -6.61 -1.36
C THR A 375 9.69 -7.84 -1.50
N MET A 376 9.07 -8.32 -0.42
CA MET A 376 8.17 -9.48 -0.48
C MET A 376 6.96 -9.25 -1.39
N SER A 377 6.34 -8.06 -1.32
CA SER A 377 5.18 -7.70 -2.13
C SER A 377 5.50 -7.68 -3.63
N TYR A 378 6.62 -7.06 -4.01
CA TYR A 378 7.05 -6.97 -5.40
C TYR A 378 7.58 -8.31 -5.93
N LEU A 379 8.35 -9.09 -5.15
CA LEU A 379 8.78 -10.44 -5.55
C LEU A 379 7.59 -11.35 -5.85
N ARG A 380 6.50 -11.22 -5.08
CA ARG A 380 5.29 -12.03 -5.28
C ARG A 380 4.61 -11.73 -6.63
N GLN A 381 4.71 -10.50 -7.10
CA GLN A 381 4.07 -10.02 -8.34
C GLN A 381 5.01 -10.12 -9.56
N ALA A 382 6.30 -10.38 -9.35
CA ALA A 382 7.31 -10.51 -10.39
C ALA A 382 7.13 -11.82 -11.18
N SER A 383 6.39 -11.72 -12.27
CA SER A 383 5.95 -12.84 -13.12
C SER A 383 7.04 -13.38 -14.05
N THR A 384 7.98 -12.52 -14.48
CA THR A 384 9.11 -12.90 -15.32
C THR A 384 10.20 -13.64 -14.56
N LEU A 385 10.22 -13.51 -13.23
CA LEU A 385 11.24 -14.05 -12.36
C LEU A 385 10.97 -15.53 -12.08
N GLY A 386 11.92 -16.39 -12.44
CA GLY A 386 11.78 -17.82 -12.29
C GLY A 386 11.61 -18.24 -10.82
N PRO A 387 10.88 -19.34 -10.53
CA PRO A 387 10.72 -19.86 -9.17
C PRO A 387 12.04 -20.05 -8.40
N GLN A 388 13.09 -20.53 -9.09
CA GLN A 388 14.41 -20.76 -8.48
C GLN A 388 15.13 -19.45 -8.12
N GLU A 389 15.06 -18.45 -8.99
CA GLU A 389 15.69 -17.15 -8.75
C GLU A 389 15.00 -16.42 -7.59
N ARG A 390 13.66 -16.45 -7.53
CA ARG A 390 12.92 -15.94 -6.36
C ARG A 390 13.33 -16.65 -5.08
N LEU A 391 13.48 -17.97 -5.10
CA LEU A 391 13.95 -18.74 -3.95
C LEU A 391 15.38 -18.39 -3.52
N GLN A 392 16.28 -18.09 -4.48
CA GLN A 392 17.63 -17.61 -4.19
C GLN A 392 17.61 -16.24 -3.51
N ILE A 393 16.80 -15.29 -4.01
CA ILE A 393 16.63 -13.97 -3.38
C ILE A 393 16.10 -14.12 -1.95
N LEU A 394 15.03 -14.90 -1.75
CA LEU A 394 14.47 -15.16 -0.42
C LEU A 394 15.52 -15.77 0.52
N SER A 395 16.34 -16.70 0.02
CA SER A 395 17.42 -17.30 0.82
C SER A 395 18.53 -16.30 1.15
N GLY A 396 18.82 -15.35 0.25
CA GLY A 396 19.75 -14.24 0.50
C GLY A 396 19.28 -13.33 1.62
N ILE A 397 18.00 -12.93 1.57
CA ILE A 397 17.37 -12.08 2.58
C ILE A 397 17.43 -12.72 3.97
N VAL A 398 17.12 -14.02 4.08
CA VAL A 398 17.16 -14.73 5.38
C VAL A 398 18.56 -14.68 6.02
N LYS A 399 19.63 -14.73 5.22
CA LYS A 399 21.01 -14.71 5.73
C LYS A 399 21.41 -13.38 6.37
N GLN A 400 20.71 -12.28 6.08
CA GLN A 400 21.06 -10.94 6.58
C GLN A 400 20.52 -10.63 7.97
N PHE A 401 19.36 -11.20 8.32
CA PHE A 401 18.74 -10.89 9.60
C PHE A 401 19.32 -11.77 10.70
N ASP A 402 20.05 -11.21 11.67
CA ASP A 402 20.68 -11.97 12.77
C ASP A 402 19.69 -12.79 13.63
N SER A 403 18.42 -12.36 13.73
CA SER A 403 17.34 -13.12 14.38
C SER A 403 16.95 -14.38 13.59
N LEU A 404 16.95 -14.28 12.25
CA LEU A 404 16.72 -15.41 11.35
C LEU A 404 17.99 -16.25 11.14
N ARG A 405 19.18 -15.62 11.19
CA ARG A 405 20.49 -16.24 11.05
C ARG A 405 20.80 -17.19 12.20
N ARG A 406 20.50 -16.82 13.45
CA ARG A 406 20.67 -17.74 14.60
C ARG A 406 19.90 -19.05 14.44
N ALA A 407 18.75 -19.02 13.77
CA ALA A 407 17.98 -20.21 13.44
C ALA A 407 18.46 -20.90 12.13
N SER A 408 19.10 -20.15 11.22
CA SER A 408 19.78 -20.69 10.02
C SER A 408 21.12 -21.36 10.33
N ASP A 409 21.87 -20.92 11.34
CA ASP A 409 23.17 -21.46 11.74
C ASP A 409 23.03 -22.89 12.32
N THR A 410 21.82 -23.29 12.74
CA THR A 410 21.46 -24.66 13.13
C THR A 410 21.18 -25.57 11.92
N ILE A 411 20.95 -24.98 10.73
CA ILE A 411 20.63 -25.68 9.48
C ILE A 411 21.88 -25.62 8.58
N SER A 412 22.92 -26.33 8.98
CA SER A 412 24.22 -26.38 8.30
C SER A 412 24.25 -27.26 7.05
N ASN A 413 23.10 -27.60 6.44
CA ASN A 413 23.05 -28.47 5.27
C ASN A 413 22.78 -27.69 3.99
N GLU A 414 23.74 -27.76 3.05
CA GLU A 414 23.72 -27.16 1.70
C GLU A 414 22.50 -27.54 0.83
N ARG A 415 21.64 -28.45 1.29
CA ARG A 415 20.44 -28.91 0.58
C ARG A 415 19.16 -28.11 0.90
N PHE A 416 19.18 -27.22 1.88
CA PHE A 416 17.97 -26.50 2.30
C PHE A 416 18.03 -25.02 1.95
N HIS A 417 17.19 -24.62 0.98
CA HIS A 417 16.92 -23.22 0.72
C HIS A 417 16.10 -22.64 1.88
N VAL A 418 16.78 -22.00 2.83
CA VAL A 418 16.16 -21.40 4.01
C VAL A 418 15.08 -20.37 3.61
N GLY A 419 15.11 -19.82 2.40
CA GLY A 419 14.05 -18.96 1.87
C GLY A 419 12.68 -19.64 1.64
N ILE A 420 12.58 -20.97 1.71
CA ILE A 420 11.32 -21.68 1.41
C ILE A 420 10.18 -21.33 2.38
N PHE A 421 10.48 -21.09 3.66
CA PHE A 421 9.44 -20.69 4.61
C PHE A 421 8.90 -19.29 4.28
N LEU A 422 9.74 -18.37 3.81
CA LEU A 422 9.27 -17.06 3.34
C LEU A 422 8.37 -17.20 2.11
N ALA A 423 8.70 -18.10 1.17
CA ALA A 423 7.84 -18.38 0.02
C ALA A 423 6.46 -18.92 0.47
N VAL A 424 6.45 -19.77 1.50
CA VAL A 424 5.22 -20.28 2.13
C VAL A 424 4.44 -19.15 2.80
N GLU A 425 5.09 -18.35 3.64
CA GLU A 425 4.45 -17.28 4.40
C GLU A 425 3.88 -16.16 3.51
N THR A 426 4.55 -15.88 2.39
CA THR A 426 4.14 -14.87 1.40
C THR A 426 3.16 -15.39 0.35
N GLY A 427 2.90 -16.71 0.32
CA GLY A 427 1.93 -17.32 -0.59
C GLY A 427 2.43 -17.51 -2.03
N MET A 428 3.75 -17.64 -2.25
CA MET A 428 4.34 -17.93 -3.57
C MET A 428 4.23 -19.43 -3.91
N VAL A 429 3.01 -19.89 -4.23
CA VAL A 429 2.68 -21.31 -4.44
C VAL A 429 3.55 -21.96 -5.52
N ASP A 430 3.83 -21.25 -6.60
CA ASP A 430 4.64 -21.72 -7.73
C ASP A 430 6.11 -21.94 -7.35
N VAL A 431 6.66 -21.09 -6.48
CA VAL A 431 8.01 -21.26 -5.89
C VAL A 431 8.07 -22.55 -5.08
N VAL A 432 7.07 -22.78 -4.23
CA VAL A 432 7.00 -23.99 -3.39
C VAL A 432 6.76 -25.23 -4.23
N GLN A 433 5.92 -25.15 -5.27
CA GLN A 433 5.69 -26.25 -6.22
C GLN A 433 6.98 -26.66 -6.94
N ASN A 434 7.72 -25.67 -7.47
CA ASN A 434 8.98 -25.91 -8.13
C ASN A 434 10.00 -26.55 -7.17
N TYR A 435 10.09 -26.04 -5.94
CA TYR A 435 10.97 -26.59 -4.91
C TYR A 435 10.65 -28.05 -4.60
N VAL A 436 9.37 -28.38 -4.32
CA VAL A 436 8.94 -29.76 -4.02
C VAL A 436 9.22 -30.71 -5.17
N LYS A 437 8.99 -30.26 -6.41
CA LYS A 437 9.27 -31.05 -7.62
C LYS A 437 10.76 -31.40 -7.75
N LEU A 438 11.65 -30.44 -7.51
CA LEU A 438 13.10 -30.63 -7.60
C LEU A 438 13.67 -31.50 -6.46
N ASN A 439 13.03 -31.48 -5.30
CA ASN A 439 13.48 -32.22 -4.11
C ASN A 439 12.73 -33.54 -3.87
N HIS A 440 11.91 -33.98 -4.82
CA HIS A 440 11.13 -35.24 -4.75
C HIS A 440 10.22 -35.34 -3.51
N GLY A 441 9.50 -34.26 -3.20
CA GLY A 441 8.55 -34.19 -2.08
C GLY A 441 8.99 -33.23 -0.98
N LEU A 442 8.21 -33.16 0.11
CA LEU A 442 8.53 -32.37 1.29
C LEU A 442 9.61 -33.03 2.19
N ARG A 443 10.20 -34.16 1.78
CA ARG A 443 11.13 -34.96 2.60
C ARG A 443 12.36 -34.12 2.98
N GLY A 444 12.55 -33.90 4.27
CA GLY A 444 13.63 -33.06 4.84
C GLY A 444 13.24 -31.60 5.09
N THR A 445 12.10 -31.13 4.58
CA THR A 445 11.57 -29.77 4.82
C THR A 445 10.42 -29.70 5.81
N THR A 446 10.13 -30.79 6.52
CA THR A 446 9.06 -30.81 7.53
C THR A 446 9.36 -29.89 8.71
N SER A 447 10.58 -29.34 8.83
CA SER A 447 10.91 -28.28 9.78
C SER A 447 11.83 -27.21 9.15
N ALA A 448 11.28 -26.08 8.69
CA ALA A 448 12.08 -24.90 8.36
C ALA A 448 12.26 -24.07 9.65
N LEU A 449 13.51 -23.72 10.00
CA LEU A 449 13.84 -23.06 11.28
C LEU A 449 13.31 -23.80 12.54
N GLY A 450 13.09 -25.12 12.46
CA GLY A 450 12.53 -25.92 13.55
C GLY A 450 10.99 -25.97 13.61
N PHE A 451 10.29 -25.36 12.65
CA PHE A 451 8.82 -25.32 12.61
C PHE A 451 8.24 -25.96 11.34
N PRO A 452 7.08 -26.63 11.41
CA PRO A 452 6.42 -27.18 10.23
C PRO A 452 6.08 -26.12 9.18
N LEU A 453 6.26 -26.43 7.89
CA LEU A 453 5.83 -25.53 6.82
C LEU A 453 4.34 -25.20 6.89
N LEU A 454 3.53 -26.14 7.39
CA LEU A 454 2.10 -25.89 7.63
C LEU A 454 1.89 -24.84 8.74
N TYR A 455 2.72 -24.80 9.78
CA TYR A 455 2.72 -23.74 10.77
C TYR A 455 3.13 -22.39 10.16
N HIS A 456 4.15 -22.36 9.30
CA HIS A 456 4.50 -21.16 8.55
C HIS A 456 3.34 -20.70 7.66
N ALA A 457 2.65 -21.60 6.96
CA ALA A 457 1.52 -21.25 6.09
C ALA A 457 0.34 -20.63 6.85
N THR A 458 0.10 -21.06 8.09
CA THR A 458 -1.08 -20.67 8.86
C THR A 458 -0.82 -19.51 9.83
N ARG A 459 0.28 -19.59 10.59
CA ARG A 459 0.63 -18.61 11.63
C ARG A 459 1.51 -17.49 11.10
N ARG A 460 2.29 -17.76 10.06
CA ARG A 460 3.09 -16.76 9.33
C ARG A 460 3.95 -15.90 10.25
N PRO A 461 4.75 -16.51 11.15
CA PRO A 461 5.41 -15.82 12.27
C PRO A 461 6.36 -14.68 11.87
N VAL A 462 6.86 -14.67 10.64
CA VAL A 462 7.70 -13.59 10.13
C VAL A 462 6.84 -12.52 9.51
N VAL A 463 5.99 -12.87 8.53
CA VAL A 463 5.24 -11.86 7.77
C VAL A 463 4.02 -11.31 8.52
N SER A 464 3.53 -11.98 9.57
CA SER A 464 2.40 -11.50 10.38
C SER A 464 2.73 -10.26 11.21
N LYS A 465 4.03 -10.01 11.44
CA LYS A 465 4.54 -8.86 12.20
C LYS A 465 4.70 -7.60 11.35
N LEU A 466 4.56 -7.75 10.04
CA LEU A 466 4.62 -6.66 9.08
C LEU A 466 3.42 -5.73 9.30
N LYS A 467 3.61 -4.44 9.04
CA LYS A 467 2.56 -3.42 9.06
C LYS A 467 1.43 -3.80 8.12
N ARG A 468 1.76 -4.42 6.98
CA ARG A 468 0.81 -4.90 5.97
C ARG A 468 1.13 -6.35 5.60
N PRO A 469 0.67 -7.34 6.39
CA PRO A 469 0.94 -8.73 6.09
C PRO A 469 0.23 -9.12 4.78
N PRO A 470 0.85 -9.95 3.91
CA PRO A 470 0.17 -10.48 2.74
C PRO A 470 -1.09 -11.26 3.18
N PRO A 471 -2.13 -11.35 2.34
CA PRO A 471 -3.31 -12.16 2.65
C PRO A 471 -2.93 -13.64 2.81
N LEU A 472 -3.69 -14.37 3.61
CA LEU A 472 -3.50 -15.82 3.77
C LEU A 472 -4.01 -16.52 2.52
N GLU A 473 -3.17 -17.35 1.91
CA GLU A 473 -3.49 -18.08 0.67
C GLU A 473 -3.89 -19.52 0.97
N CYS A 474 -5.19 -19.84 0.91
CA CYS A 474 -5.70 -21.21 1.11
C CYS A 474 -5.06 -22.23 0.13
N LYS A 475 -4.70 -21.79 -1.08
CA LYS A 475 -4.01 -22.62 -2.07
C LYS A 475 -2.67 -23.14 -1.58
N MET A 476 -1.92 -22.34 -0.81
CA MET A 476 -0.65 -22.77 -0.22
C MET A 476 -0.88 -23.92 0.77
N ILE A 477 -1.89 -23.78 1.63
CA ILE A 477 -2.24 -24.78 2.65
C ILE A 477 -2.74 -26.06 1.98
N SER A 478 -3.67 -25.96 1.01
CA SER A 478 -4.16 -27.10 0.23
C SER A 478 -2.99 -27.86 -0.41
N TYR A 479 -2.09 -27.14 -1.07
CA TYR A 479 -0.94 -27.74 -1.73
C TYR A 479 -0.01 -28.46 -0.74
N LEU A 480 0.34 -27.85 0.40
CA LEU A 480 1.19 -28.49 1.40
C LEU A 480 0.56 -29.78 1.96
N LEU A 481 -0.75 -29.77 2.22
CA LEU A 481 -1.48 -30.95 2.70
C LEU A 481 -1.52 -32.06 1.64
N GLU A 482 -1.77 -31.72 0.38
CA GLU A 482 -1.71 -32.66 -0.76
C GLU A 482 -0.31 -33.29 -0.92
N GLN A 483 0.74 -32.54 -0.61
CA GLN A 483 2.13 -33.04 -0.61
C GLN A 483 2.51 -33.80 0.68
N GLY A 484 1.56 -34.04 1.59
CA GLY A 484 1.74 -34.87 2.78
C GLY A 484 2.15 -34.13 4.06
N ALA A 485 2.00 -32.80 4.14
CA ALA A 485 2.17 -32.08 5.39
C ALA A 485 1.14 -32.54 6.42
N ASN A 486 1.58 -32.82 7.65
CA ASN A 486 0.72 -33.35 8.71
C ASN A 486 0.19 -32.22 9.62
N PRO A 487 -1.14 -32.01 9.71
CA PRO A 487 -1.74 -31.04 10.64
C PRO A 487 -1.36 -31.26 12.11
N ASN A 488 -1.05 -32.50 12.48
CA ASN A 488 -0.73 -32.91 13.84
C ASN A 488 0.77 -33.14 14.05
N GLU A 489 1.64 -32.65 13.16
CA GLU A 489 3.09 -32.75 13.33
C GLU A 489 3.53 -32.03 14.61
N PRO A 490 4.10 -32.73 15.61
CA PRO A 490 4.52 -32.10 16.84
C PRO A 490 5.79 -31.27 16.62
N PHE A 491 5.81 -30.06 17.16
CA PHE A 491 6.98 -29.21 17.18
C PHE A 491 7.04 -28.40 18.48
N GLN A 492 8.19 -27.81 18.75
CA GLN A 492 8.42 -27.02 19.95
C GLN A 492 8.21 -25.54 19.65
N LEU A 493 7.26 -24.89 20.34
CA LEU A 493 7.07 -23.45 20.30
C LEU A 493 7.36 -22.91 21.70
N ASP A 494 8.43 -22.12 21.83
CA ASP A 494 8.97 -21.68 23.12
C ASP A 494 9.21 -22.87 24.08
N ALA A 495 8.46 -22.93 25.18
CA ALA A 495 8.58 -23.97 26.21
C ALA A 495 7.52 -25.08 26.12
N HIS A 496 6.65 -25.09 25.10
CA HIS A 496 5.55 -26.05 24.99
C HIS A 496 5.55 -26.78 23.64
N SER A 497 5.22 -28.07 23.67
CA SER A 497 4.99 -28.86 22.46
C SER A 497 3.60 -28.57 21.92
N THR A 498 3.49 -28.35 20.62
CA THR A 498 2.22 -28.10 19.94
C THR A 498 2.23 -28.67 18.51
N THR A 499 1.12 -28.52 17.80
CA THR A 499 0.97 -28.92 16.39
C THR A 499 0.43 -27.76 15.53
N PRO A 500 0.58 -27.79 14.20
CA PRO A 500 -0.01 -26.78 13.32
C PRO A 500 -1.52 -26.60 13.58
N TRP A 501 -2.25 -27.70 13.80
CA TRP A 501 -3.67 -27.71 14.13
C TRP A 501 -3.96 -27.06 15.50
N GLU A 502 -3.23 -27.41 16.54
CA GLU A 502 -3.42 -26.81 17.88
C GLU A 502 -3.10 -25.31 17.87
N SER A 503 -2.04 -24.89 17.17
CA SER A 503 -1.70 -23.48 17.02
C SER A 503 -2.74 -22.70 16.22
N TRP A 504 -3.29 -23.30 15.15
CA TRP A 504 -4.39 -22.73 14.37
C TRP A 504 -5.65 -22.55 15.22
N THR A 505 -6.08 -23.60 15.91
CA THR A 505 -7.29 -23.55 16.76
C THR A 505 -7.14 -22.59 17.93
N TRP A 506 -5.94 -22.43 18.50
CA TRP A 506 -5.66 -21.37 19.48
C TRP A 506 -5.93 -19.99 18.90
N SER A 507 -5.49 -19.73 17.67
CA SER A 507 -5.70 -18.44 17.02
C SER A 507 -7.18 -18.12 16.78
N LEU A 508 -7.99 -19.13 16.43
CA LEU A 508 -9.44 -18.97 16.30
C LEU A 508 -10.12 -18.55 17.61
N LYS A 509 -9.58 -18.94 18.77
CA LYS A 509 -10.15 -18.57 20.09
C LYS A 509 -9.95 -17.09 20.43
N CYS A 510 -8.93 -16.45 19.88
CA CYS A 510 -8.54 -15.08 20.21
C CYS A 510 -9.13 -14.02 19.27
N LEU A 511 -9.83 -14.42 18.20
CA LEU A 511 -10.27 -13.50 17.15
C LEU A 511 -11.71 -13.01 17.37
N ARG A 512 -11.89 -11.68 17.38
CA ARG A 512 -13.20 -11.04 17.14
C ARG A 512 -13.41 -10.95 15.62
N PHE A 513 -14.28 -11.79 15.07
CA PHE A 513 -14.37 -12.03 13.61
C PHE A 513 -14.98 -10.84 12.84
N ARG A 514 -14.31 -10.41 11.75
CA ARG A 514 -14.90 -9.59 10.67
C ARG A 514 -15.28 -10.50 9.50
N LYS A 515 -16.45 -10.28 8.86
CA LYS A 515 -17.06 -11.16 7.83
C LYS A 515 -16.08 -11.71 6.75
N PRO A 516 -15.12 -10.96 6.18
CA PRO A 516 -14.22 -11.49 5.14
C PRO A 516 -13.16 -12.46 5.64
N LYS A 517 -12.67 -12.29 6.88
CA LYS A 517 -11.64 -13.17 7.48
C LYS A 517 -12.19 -14.57 7.77
N LEU A 518 -13.47 -14.62 8.11
CA LEU A 518 -14.20 -15.83 8.44
C LEU A 518 -14.23 -16.87 7.31
N LEU A 519 -14.39 -16.43 6.05
CA LEU A 519 -14.41 -17.35 4.90
C LEU A 519 -13.11 -18.12 4.77
N THR A 520 -12.00 -17.40 4.82
CA THR A 520 -10.65 -17.98 4.78
C THR A 520 -10.42 -18.92 5.96
N GLU A 521 -10.83 -18.52 7.16
CA GLU A 521 -10.64 -19.34 8.38
C GLU A 521 -11.45 -20.64 8.34
N LEU A 522 -12.71 -20.59 7.86
CA LEU A 522 -13.54 -21.78 7.66
C LEU A 522 -12.93 -22.71 6.63
N GLU A 523 -12.42 -22.16 5.52
CA GLU A 523 -11.79 -22.95 4.47
C GLU A 523 -10.50 -23.64 4.96
N VAL A 524 -9.61 -22.92 5.65
CA VAL A 524 -8.40 -23.50 6.24
C VAL A 524 -8.74 -24.58 7.26
N THR A 525 -9.72 -24.32 8.12
CA THR A 525 -10.18 -25.30 9.12
C THR A 525 -10.68 -26.57 8.44
N ARG A 526 -11.49 -26.42 7.38
CA ARG A 526 -11.98 -27.55 6.58
C ARG A 526 -10.84 -28.34 5.96
N LEU A 527 -9.87 -27.65 5.31
CA LEU A 527 -8.70 -28.30 4.70
C LEU A 527 -7.91 -29.14 5.72
N MET A 528 -7.67 -28.60 6.92
CA MET A 528 -6.98 -29.35 7.99
C MET A 528 -7.79 -30.54 8.50
N VAL A 529 -9.10 -30.39 8.66
CA VAL A 529 -10.02 -31.48 9.07
C VAL A 529 -10.06 -32.58 8.02
N ASP A 530 -10.22 -32.22 6.74
CA ASP A 530 -10.20 -33.18 5.62
C ASP A 530 -8.86 -33.93 5.54
N SER A 531 -7.76 -33.28 5.96
CA SER A 531 -6.40 -33.78 5.87
C SER A 531 -5.85 -34.41 7.16
N GLY A 532 -6.68 -34.74 8.15
CA GLY A 532 -6.21 -35.55 9.27
C GLY A 532 -6.15 -34.88 10.65
N ALA A 533 -6.49 -33.61 10.81
CA ALA A 533 -6.43 -32.91 12.10
C ALA A 533 -7.17 -33.60 13.27
N GLU A 534 -6.56 -33.68 14.46
CA GLU A 534 -7.15 -34.32 15.65
C GLU A 534 -8.19 -33.40 16.33
N ILE A 535 -9.48 -33.60 16.01
CA ILE A 535 -10.59 -32.75 16.48
C ILE A 535 -10.80 -32.85 18.02
N MET A 536 -10.54 -34.03 18.61
CA MET A 536 -10.85 -34.35 20.01
C MET A 536 -9.89 -33.76 21.07
N ARG A 537 -8.71 -33.26 20.67
CA ARG A 537 -7.66 -32.77 21.59
C ARG A 537 -7.77 -31.29 21.98
N MET A 538 -8.88 -30.60 21.70
CA MET A 538 -9.10 -29.24 22.23
C MET A 538 -9.24 -29.18 23.77
N SER A 539 -9.20 -30.34 24.45
CA SER A 539 -9.57 -30.59 25.84
C SER A 539 -8.43 -30.51 26.87
N ARG A 540 -7.19 -30.16 26.50
CA ARG A 540 -6.11 -29.97 27.48
C ARG A 540 -5.21 -28.76 27.16
N LEU A 541 -5.64 -27.57 27.56
CA LEU A 541 -4.74 -26.41 27.70
C LEU A 541 -4.99 -25.72 29.05
N PRO A 542 -3.96 -25.24 29.78
CA PRO A 542 -4.12 -24.79 31.17
C PRO A 542 -4.78 -23.42 31.28
N HIS A 543 -5.82 -23.37 32.13
CA HIS A 543 -6.38 -22.25 32.90
C HIS A 543 -6.32 -20.80 32.35
N ARG A 544 -7.50 -20.32 31.90
CA ARG A 544 -8.07 -19.02 32.34
C ARG A 544 -9.59 -18.87 32.11
N PHE A 545 -10.21 -19.77 31.36
CA PHE A 545 -11.66 -19.87 31.22
C PHE A 545 -12.04 -21.35 31.39
N GLY A 546 -13.10 -21.63 32.15
CA GLY A 546 -13.39 -22.94 32.76
C GLY A 546 -13.36 -24.17 31.83
N ASN A 547 -13.27 -25.35 32.47
CA ASN A 547 -13.28 -26.67 31.85
C ASN A 547 -14.60 -26.93 31.09
N HIS A 548 -14.71 -26.44 29.86
CA HIS A 548 -15.68 -26.94 28.89
C HIS A 548 -14.91 -27.51 27.70
N SER A 549 -14.85 -28.83 27.65
CA SER A 549 -14.55 -29.58 26.43
C SER A 549 -15.72 -29.41 25.47
N GLU A 550 -15.83 -28.22 24.87
CA GLU A 550 -16.81 -27.97 23.82
C GLU A 550 -16.28 -28.54 22.51
N CYS A 551 -17.03 -29.47 21.93
CA CYS A 551 -16.73 -30.05 20.63
C CYS A 551 -16.63 -28.91 19.59
N LEU A 552 -15.64 -28.98 18.68
CA LEU A 552 -15.51 -28.04 17.56
C LEU A 552 -16.83 -27.87 16.81
N LEU A 553 -17.62 -28.96 16.70
CA LEU A 553 -18.96 -28.96 16.13
C LEU A 553 -19.92 -28.04 16.88
N ASN A 554 -19.99 -28.11 18.21
CA ASN A 554 -20.85 -27.23 19.02
C ASN A 554 -20.45 -25.77 18.83
N ARG A 555 -19.16 -25.46 18.77
CA ARG A 555 -18.69 -24.09 18.55
C ARG A 555 -19.01 -23.57 17.15
N VAL A 556 -18.91 -24.43 16.13
CA VAL A 556 -19.30 -24.10 14.74
C VAL A 556 -20.83 -23.97 14.61
N GLU A 557 -21.60 -24.73 15.40
CA GLU A 557 -23.06 -24.65 15.46
C GLU A 557 -23.56 -23.46 16.30
N ASP A 558 -22.89 -23.08 17.39
CA ASP A 558 -23.18 -21.86 18.16
C ASP A 558 -22.84 -20.62 17.33
N PHE A 559 -21.76 -20.68 16.55
CA PHE A 559 -21.44 -19.67 15.53
C PHE A 559 -22.56 -19.52 14.48
N PHE A 560 -23.32 -20.58 14.18
CA PHE A 560 -24.52 -20.53 13.33
C PHE A 560 -25.68 -19.79 14.01
N GLY A 561 -25.76 -19.86 15.35
CA GLY A 561 -26.81 -19.25 16.17
C GLY A 561 -26.60 -17.76 16.48
N GLU A 562 -25.36 -17.29 16.62
CA GLU A 562 -25.06 -15.89 16.97
C GLU A 562 -25.31 -14.87 15.82
N PHE A 563 -25.59 -15.34 14.60
CA PHE A 563 -25.78 -14.47 13.43
C PHE A 563 -27.18 -14.60 12.80
N ILE A 564 -28.24 -14.54 13.60
CA ILE A 564 -29.66 -14.66 13.19
C ILE A 564 -30.20 -13.44 12.36
N THR A 565 -29.34 -12.55 11.85
CA THR A 565 -29.77 -11.38 11.04
C THR A 565 -29.07 -11.32 9.67
N TRP A 566 -29.06 -12.42 8.93
CA TRP A 566 -28.47 -12.47 7.58
C TRP A 566 -29.40 -11.87 6.51
N ASP A 567 -28.84 -11.11 5.59
CA ASP A 567 -29.49 -10.64 4.37
C ASP A 567 -29.42 -11.77 3.32
N PRO A 568 -30.56 -12.38 2.95
CA PRO A 568 -30.59 -13.49 1.99
C PRO A 568 -30.09 -13.13 0.59
N ASN A 569 -29.94 -11.84 0.26
CA ASN A 569 -29.43 -11.37 -1.02
C ASN A 569 -27.92 -11.07 -1.02
N SER A 570 -27.24 -11.17 0.13
CA SER A 570 -25.81 -10.89 0.23
C SER A 570 -24.97 -12.07 -0.30
N SER A 571 -24.28 -11.85 -1.44
CA SER A 571 -23.41 -12.86 -2.06
C SER A 571 -22.30 -13.37 -1.12
N ASN A 572 -21.81 -12.54 -0.20
CA ASN A 572 -20.77 -12.95 0.76
C ASN A 572 -21.35 -13.85 1.86
N GLU A 573 -22.58 -13.60 2.29
CA GLU A 573 -23.25 -14.41 3.31
C GLU A 573 -23.58 -15.79 2.74
N ILE A 574 -24.12 -15.86 1.52
CA ILE A 574 -24.37 -17.13 0.83
C ILE A 574 -23.10 -17.99 0.77
N ARG A 575 -21.96 -17.41 0.38
CA ARG A 575 -20.66 -18.11 0.34
C ARG A 575 -20.24 -18.61 1.72
N THR A 576 -20.40 -17.80 2.76
CA THR A 576 -20.04 -18.16 4.13
C THR A 576 -20.86 -19.35 4.63
N ARG A 577 -22.18 -19.37 4.38
CA ARG A 577 -23.04 -20.51 4.75
C ARG A 577 -22.68 -21.78 4.00
N GLN A 578 -22.36 -21.68 2.71
CA GLN A 578 -21.91 -22.84 1.94
C GLN A 578 -20.60 -23.41 2.48
N SER A 579 -19.61 -22.57 2.80
CA SER A 579 -18.34 -23.02 3.38
C SER A 579 -18.52 -23.65 4.76
N LEU A 580 -19.41 -23.10 5.58
CA LEU A 580 -19.70 -23.62 6.91
C LEU A 580 -20.45 -24.96 6.87
N LEU A 581 -21.43 -25.12 5.99
CA LEU A 581 -22.10 -26.42 5.79
C LEU A 581 -21.09 -27.50 5.37
N LYS A 582 -20.19 -27.18 4.43
CA LYS A 582 -19.11 -28.08 4.02
C LYS A 582 -18.20 -28.47 5.19
N LEU A 583 -17.85 -27.52 6.06
CA LEU A 583 -17.05 -27.80 7.25
C LEU A 583 -17.79 -28.72 8.23
N ILE A 584 -19.08 -28.49 8.45
CA ILE A 584 -19.92 -29.35 9.30
C ILE A 584 -19.95 -30.77 8.75
N ASP A 585 -20.15 -30.93 7.44
CA ASP A 585 -20.17 -32.24 6.79
C ASP A 585 -18.80 -32.94 6.90
N SER A 586 -17.71 -32.21 6.70
CA SER A 586 -16.34 -32.71 6.91
C SER A 586 -16.13 -33.21 8.35
N ILE A 587 -16.52 -32.43 9.36
CA ILE A 587 -16.40 -32.82 10.78
C ILE A 587 -17.24 -34.07 11.07
N LYS A 588 -18.51 -34.10 10.64
CA LYS A 588 -19.43 -35.21 10.86
C LYS A 588 -18.96 -36.51 10.21
N SER A 589 -18.46 -36.43 8.97
CA SER A 589 -17.94 -37.58 8.22
C SER A 589 -16.76 -38.25 8.93
N ARG A 590 -16.01 -37.48 9.72
CA ARG A 590 -14.77 -37.91 10.34
C ARG A 590 -14.94 -38.36 11.80
N GLU A 591 -15.91 -37.78 12.51
CA GLU A 591 -16.29 -38.20 13.86
C GLU A 591 -17.29 -39.37 13.88
N GLY A 592 -17.83 -39.78 12.72
CA GLY A 592 -18.78 -40.89 12.64
C GLY A 592 -20.16 -40.58 13.26
N TYR A 593 -20.55 -39.30 13.35
CA TYR A 593 -21.84 -38.90 13.90
C TYR A 593 -22.99 -39.30 12.98
N ASN A 594 -23.74 -40.33 13.38
CA ASN A 594 -25.08 -40.62 12.87
C ASN A 594 -26.07 -39.61 13.51
N LEU A 595 -26.75 -38.80 12.70
CA LEU A 595 -27.77 -37.87 13.18
C LEU A 595 -29.01 -38.66 13.63
N ASP A 596 -29.32 -38.67 14.93
CA ASP A 596 -30.71 -38.84 15.37
C ASP A 596 -31.44 -37.50 15.16
N PRO A 597 -32.43 -37.41 14.26
CA PRO A 597 -33.11 -36.15 13.93
C PRO A 597 -33.92 -35.55 15.09
N ASN A 598 -34.10 -36.26 16.20
CA ASN A 598 -35.06 -35.88 17.24
C ASN A 598 -34.53 -34.95 18.34
N ARG A 599 -33.23 -34.61 18.38
CA ARG A 599 -32.68 -33.78 19.47
C ARG A 599 -32.99 -32.27 19.38
N ARG A 600 -33.74 -31.82 18.36
CA ARG A 600 -34.14 -30.41 18.16
C ARG A 600 -35.47 -30.01 18.81
N LYS A 601 -36.14 -30.87 19.60
CA LYS A 601 -37.48 -30.56 20.15
C LYS A 601 -37.58 -30.27 21.65
N GLU A 602 -36.48 -30.27 22.42
CA GLU A 602 -36.55 -30.09 23.89
C GLU A 602 -36.08 -28.72 24.42
N LYS A 603 -36.05 -27.66 23.59
CA LYS A 603 -35.77 -26.30 24.07
C LYS A 603 -36.90 -25.27 23.93
N ASP A 604 -38.07 -25.68 23.45
CA ASP A 604 -39.25 -24.82 23.39
C ASP A 604 -40.45 -25.53 24.04
N LEU A 605 -40.61 -25.37 25.35
CA LEU A 605 -41.91 -25.42 26.03
C LEU A 605 -41.70 -24.77 27.41
N GLY A 606 -42.15 -23.51 27.50
CA GLY A 606 -42.03 -22.69 28.71
C GLY A 606 -42.81 -23.27 29.89
N THR A 607 -42.18 -23.29 31.05
CA THR A 607 -42.84 -23.49 32.34
C THR A 607 -43.36 -22.15 32.86
N PRO A 608 -44.63 -22.03 33.29
CA PRO A 608 -45.19 -20.76 33.76
C PRO A 608 -44.62 -20.37 35.14
N LEU A 609 -44.41 -19.07 35.31
CA LEU A 609 -44.11 -18.41 36.58
C LEU A 609 -45.13 -18.82 37.66
N LYS A 610 -44.65 -19.28 38.81
CA LYS A 610 -45.42 -19.28 40.07
C LYS A 610 -44.85 -18.20 40.99
N GLU A 611 -45.74 -17.32 41.42
CA GLU A 611 -45.59 -16.37 42.51
C GLU A 611 -45.50 -17.09 43.87
N ASP A 612 -44.99 -16.33 44.85
CA ASP A 612 -44.96 -16.53 46.30
C ASP A 612 -43.95 -17.55 46.87
N ASP A 613 -42.88 -17.04 47.49
CA ASP A 613 -42.81 -16.93 48.96
C ASP A 613 -41.55 -16.18 49.44
N GLN A 614 -41.74 -15.26 50.39
CA GLN A 614 -40.71 -14.53 51.12
C GLN A 614 -39.86 -15.45 52.04
N PRO A 615 -38.63 -15.06 52.41
CA PRO A 615 -37.74 -15.90 53.21
C PRO A 615 -37.98 -15.71 54.71
N PRO A 616 -37.74 -16.74 55.55
CA PRO A 616 -37.47 -16.51 56.96
C PRO A 616 -35.95 -16.47 57.20
N TYR A 617 -35.52 -15.32 57.71
CA TYR A 617 -34.35 -14.99 58.55
C TYR A 617 -32.96 -15.56 58.23
#